data_AF-A0A7C8ZXP5-F1
#
_entry.id   AF-A0A7C8ZXP5-F1
#
_cell.length_a   1.000
_cell.length_b   1.000
_cell.length_c   1.000
_cell.angle_alpha   90.00
_cell.angle_beta   90.00
_cell.angle_gamma   90.00
#
_symmetry.space_group_name_H-M   'P 1'
#
loop_
_entity.id
_entity.type
_entity.pdbx_description
1 polymer ?
#
loop_
_entity_poly.entity_id
_entity_poly.type
_entity_poly.pdbx_seq_one_letter_code
_entity_poly.pdbx_strand_id
1 'polypeptide(L)'
;MEHRGGCGSDNDSGDGSGIMTSIPWELFDRWAKDQGLGLFDKSHTGVRMVFLPRDDGLAEEAKRVVVNTFAQEGLEVIGWRSVPTNVSVVGCNAKETMPSIQQVFVRVVKEENIDDIERELYICRKLIERGASSESWASEL
;
A
#
# COMPACT_ATOMS: atom_id res chain seq x y z
N MET A 1 11.97 -16.68 15.84
CA MET A 1 11.36 -17.77 15.03
C MET A 1 12.23 -18.19 13.85
N GLU A 2 13.51 -17.79 13.78
CA GLU A 2 14.39 -18.04 12.64
C GLU A 2 14.61 -19.54 12.34
N HIS A 3 14.65 -20.40 13.35
CA HIS A 3 14.76 -21.86 13.19
C HIS A 3 13.58 -22.52 12.45
N ARG A 4 12.52 -21.77 12.13
CA ARG A 4 11.35 -22.24 11.38
C ARG A 4 11.12 -21.49 10.07
N GLY A 5 11.97 -20.52 9.74
CA GLY A 5 11.93 -19.82 8.46
C GLY A 5 12.83 -20.52 7.44
N GLY A 6 12.36 -20.66 6.21
CA GLY A 6 13.24 -21.02 5.11
C GLY A 6 14.08 -19.83 4.68
N CYS A 7 15.24 -20.15 4.12
CA CYS A 7 16.17 -19.19 3.55
C CYS A 7 16.35 -19.56 2.08
N GLY A 8 16.36 -18.54 1.22
CA GLY A 8 16.59 -18.68 -0.21
C GLY A 8 17.97 -19.25 -0.54
N SER A 9 18.18 -19.53 -1.82
CA SER A 9 19.42 -20.12 -2.33
C SER A 9 20.67 -19.25 -2.10
N ASP A 10 20.50 -17.98 -1.78
CA ASP A 10 21.55 -17.03 -1.44
C ASP A 10 21.96 -17.07 0.05
N ASN A 11 21.30 -17.89 0.88
CA ASN A 11 21.49 -17.97 2.34
C ASN A 11 21.33 -16.61 3.07
N ASP A 12 20.68 -15.63 2.45
CA ASP A 12 20.50 -14.27 3.00
C ASP A 12 19.05 -13.78 2.85
N SER A 13 18.41 -14.05 1.70
CA SER A 13 17.00 -13.76 1.51
C SER A 13 16.15 -14.75 2.31
N GLY A 14 15.30 -14.27 3.20
CA GLY A 14 14.28 -15.11 3.87
C GLY A 14 13.03 -15.29 3.00
N ASP A 15 12.26 -16.36 3.24
CA ASP A 15 11.00 -16.61 2.52
C ASP A 15 9.94 -15.54 2.77
N GLY A 16 9.98 -14.88 3.93
CA GLY A 16 9.07 -13.79 4.29
C GLY A 16 8.87 -13.62 5.79
N SER A 17 8.66 -12.39 6.22
CA SER A 17 8.28 -12.03 7.59
C SER A 17 7.39 -10.80 7.56
N GLY A 18 6.44 -10.71 8.50
CA GLY A 18 5.50 -9.60 8.55
C GLY A 18 4.88 -9.44 9.93
N ILE A 19 4.47 -8.21 10.23
CA ILE A 19 3.74 -7.84 11.43
C ILE A 19 2.57 -6.94 11.05
N MET A 20 1.40 -7.24 11.61
CA MET A 20 0.22 -6.38 11.47
C MET A 20 0.03 -5.60 12.77
N THR A 21 -0.16 -4.29 12.65
CA THR A 21 -0.41 -3.39 13.78
C THR A 21 -1.69 -2.59 13.53
N SER A 22 -2.15 -1.85 14.53
CA SER A 22 -3.06 -0.74 14.29
C SER A 22 -2.39 0.33 13.43
N ILE A 23 -3.22 1.18 12.82
CA ILE A 23 -2.76 2.31 12.00
C ILE A 23 -1.98 3.30 12.89
N PRO A 24 -0.68 3.58 12.61
CA PRO A 24 0.14 4.45 13.43
C PRO A 24 -0.13 5.93 13.12
N TRP A 25 -1.29 6.44 13.54
CA TRP A 25 -1.76 7.79 13.17
C TRP A 25 -0.78 8.92 13.48
N GLU A 26 -0.05 8.86 14.61
CA GLU A 26 0.94 9.89 14.96
C GLU A 26 2.13 9.95 13.98
N LEU A 27 2.48 8.83 13.33
CA LEU A 27 3.48 8.81 12.27
C LEU A 27 2.95 9.51 11.02
N PHE A 28 1.69 9.25 10.67
CA PHE A 28 1.06 9.77 9.46
C PHE A 28 0.68 11.25 9.60
N ASP A 29 0.21 11.69 10.76
CA ASP A 29 -0.09 13.10 11.05
C ASP A 29 1.19 13.96 10.94
N ARG A 30 2.34 13.45 11.40
CA ARG A 30 3.64 14.13 11.22
C ARG A 30 4.02 14.24 9.74
N TRP A 31 3.93 13.13 9.00
CA TRP A 31 4.19 13.13 7.57
C TRP A 31 3.27 14.08 6.81
N ALA A 32 1.96 14.07 7.10
CA ALA A 32 0.97 14.94 6.47
C ALA A 32 1.32 16.42 6.70
N LYS A 33 1.66 16.79 7.94
CA LYS A 33 2.12 18.13 8.28
C LYS A 33 3.36 18.55 7.48
N ASP A 34 4.35 17.67 7.35
CA ASP A 34 5.58 17.94 6.59
C ASP A 34 5.31 18.11 5.08
N GLN A 35 4.22 17.52 4.56
CA GLN A 35 3.76 17.69 3.18
C GLN A 35 2.81 18.89 2.99
N GLY A 36 2.50 19.65 4.05
CA GLY A 36 1.53 20.74 4.00
C GLY A 36 0.07 20.28 3.91
N LEU A 37 -0.21 19.02 4.24
CA LEU A 37 -1.56 18.45 4.31
C LEU A 37 -2.18 18.68 5.70
N GLY A 38 -3.51 18.64 5.75
CA GLY A 38 -4.26 18.64 7.01
C GLY A 38 -4.07 17.34 7.79
N LEU A 39 -4.46 17.35 9.07
CA LEU A 39 -4.52 16.12 9.88
C LEU A 39 -5.57 15.17 9.33
N PHE A 40 -5.34 13.87 9.49
CA PHE A 40 -6.30 12.86 9.04
C PHE A 40 -7.50 12.79 9.98
N ASP A 41 -8.68 12.65 9.37
CA ASP A 41 -9.87 12.21 10.10
C ASP A 41 -9.76 10.68 10.32
N LYS A 42 -9.38 10.29 11.53
CA LYS A 42 -9.00 8.91 11.85
C LYS A 42 -10.17 7.94 11.79
N SER A 43 -11.41 8.42 11.93
CA SER A 43 -12.62 7.61 11.79
C SER A 43 -12.99 7.35 10.34
N HIS A 44 -12.59 8.25 9.42
CA HIS A 44 -13.02 8.23 8.02
C HIS A 44 -11.86 8.10 7.04
N THR A 45 -10.65 7.83 7.52
CA THR A 45 -9.47 7.65 6.67
C THR A 45 -9.02 6.20 6.69
N GLY A 46 -8.96 5.60 5.50
CA GLY A 46 -8.29 4.33 5.26
C GLY A 46 -6.82 4.55 4.87
N VAL A 47 -5.96 3.60 5.26
CA VAL A 47 -4.58 3.52 4.78
C VAL A 47 -4.40 2.20 4.06
N ARG A 48 -3.99 2.26 2.79
CA ARG A 48 -3.64 1.07 2.04
C ARG A 48 -2.15 1.01 1.81
N MET A 49 -1.53 -0.09 2.24
CA MET A 49 -0.18 -0.48 1.85
C MET A 49 -0.21 -1.10 0.45
N VAL A 50 0.62 -0.60 -0.46
CA VAL A 50 0.64 -1.00 -1.87
C VAL A 50 2.06 -1.34 -2.30
N PHE A 51 2.20 -2.46 -2.99
CA PHE A 51 3.39 -2.81 -3.76
C PHE A 51 3.12 -2.46 -5.21
N LEU A 52 3.96 -1.60 -5.77
CA LEU A 52 3.88 -1.13 -7.15
C LEU A 52 5.07 -1.67 -7.95
N PRO A 53 4.93 -1.74 -9.29
CA PRO A 53 6.07 -1.99 -10.17
C PRO A 53 7.23 -1.02 -9.88
N ARG A 54 8.45 -1.46 -10.22
CA ARG A 54 9.66 -0.63 -10.05
C ARG A 54 9.80 0.44 -11.12
N ASP A 55 9.33 0.13 -12.32
CA ASP A 55 9.31 1.09 -13.41
C ASP A 55 8.33 2.21 -13.08
N ASP A 56 8.78 3.46 -13.16
CA ASP A 56 7.97 4.61 -12.78
C ASP A 56 6.74 4.76 -13.68
N GLY A 57 6.83 4.41 -14.97
CA GLY A 57 5.70 4.47 -15.90
C GLY A 57 4.61 3.47 -15.51
N LEU A 58 5.00 2.23 -15.25
CA LEU A 58 4.09 1.18 -14.78
C LEU A 58 3.55 1.46 -13.37
N ALA A 59 4.36 2.04 -12.49
CA ALA A 59 3.91 2.48 -11.18
C ALA A 59 2.81 3.54 -11.28
N GLU A 60 2.95 4.51 -12.19
CA GLU A 60 1.90 5.51 -12.44
C GLU A 60 0.65 4.88 -13.08
N GLU A 61 0.77 3.88 -13.93
CA GLU A 61 -0.37 3.09 -14.43
C GLU A 61 -1.11 2.37 -13.29
N ALA A 62 -0.38 1.68 -12.42
CA ALA A 62 -0.93 1.01 -11.25
C ALA A 62 -1.62 1.98 -10.28
N LYS A 63 -1.01 3.14 -10.03
CA LYS A 63 -1.63 4.21 -9.22
C LYS A 63 -2.91 4.73 -9.88
N ARG A 64 -2.96 4.87 -11.21
CA ARG A 64 -4.19 5.29 -11.91
C ARG A 64 -5.33 4.31 -11.68
N VAL A 65 -5.08 2.99 -11.73
CA VAL A 65 -6.10 1.99 -11.39
C VAL A 65 -6.63 2.20 -9.97
N VAL A 66 -5.73 2.36 -8.99
CA VAL A 66 -6.08 2.61 -7.58
C VAL A 66 -6.95 3.86 -7.44
N VAL A 67 -6.49 4.99 -8.00
CA VAL A 67 -7.18 6.29 -7.90
C VAL A 67 -8.54 6.24 -8.60
N ASN A 68 -8.61 5.64 -9.78
CA ASN A 68 -9.86 5.53 -10.55
C ASN A 68 -10.90 4.69 -9.81
N THR A 69 -10.50 3.56 -9.22
CA THR A 69 -11.44 2.76 -8.43
C THR A 69 -11.94 3.50 -7.20
N PHE A 70 -11.06 4.17 -6.45
CA PHE A 70 -11.52 4.99 -5.32
C PHE A 70 -12.48 6.09 -5.76
N ALA A 71 -12.19 6.79 -6.86
CA ALA A 71 -13.07 7.83 -7.39
C ALA A 71 -14.43 7.27 -7.84
N GLN A 72 -14.47 6.08 -8.45
CA GLN A 72 -15.72 5.41 -8.86
C GLN A 72 -16.59 5.01 -7.67
N GLU A 73 -15.96 4.54 -6.60
CA GLU A 73 -16.64 4.23 -5.34
C GLU A 73 -16.96 5.49 -4.52
N GLY A 74 -16.49 6.68 -4.94
CA GLY A 74 -16.78 7.97 -4.32
C GLY A 74 -15.92 8.26 -3.09
N LEU A 75 -14.76 7.61 -2.99
CA LEU A 75 -13.73 7.87 -2.00
C LEU A 75 -12.72 8.87 -2.56
N GLU A 76 -12.11 9.66 -1.68
CA GLU A 76 -11.15 10.70 -2.05
C GLU A 76 -9.74 10.31 -1.66
N VAL A 77 -8.82 10.32 -2.63
CA VAL A 77 -7.40 10.12 -2.36
C VAL A 77 -6.79 11.39 -1.79
N ILE A 78 -6.29 11.30 -0.55
CA ILE A 78 -5.68 12.43 0.16
C ILE A 78 -4.21 12.59 -0.26
N GLY A 79 -3.49 11.48 -0.44
CA GLY A 79 -2.09 11.51 -0.82
C GLY A 79 -1.41 10.16 -0.86
N TRP A 80 -0.20 10.16 -1.41
CA TRP A 80 0.68 9.01 -1.51
C TRP A 80 1.95 9.25 -0.69
N ARG A 81 2.34 8.26 0.11
CA ARG A 81 3.56 8.26 0.92
C ARG A 81 4.47 7.12 0.49
N SER A 82 5.68 7.46 0.05
CA SER A 82 6.74 6.47 -0.11
C SER A 82 7.14 5.92 1.26
N VAL A 83 7.20 4.60 1.41
CA VAL A 83 7.57 3.96 2.67
C VAL A 83 9.09 3.99 2.81
N PRO A 84 9.65 4.58 3.88
CA PRO A 84 11.09 4.56 4.11
C PRO A 84 11.57 3.12 4.29
N THR A 85 12.55 2.72 3.48
CA THR A 85 13.15 1.38 3.53
C THR A 85 14.68 1.48 3.58
N ASN A 86 15.33 0.52 4.24
CA ASN A 86 16.77 0.36 4.18
C ASN A 86 17.10 -0.87 3.32
N VAL A 87 17.41 -0.65 2.04
CA VAL A 87 17.68 -1.75 1.10
C VAL A 87 19.00 -2.46 1.42
N SER A 88 19.92 -1.86 2.19
CA SER A 88 21.22 -2.48 2.50
C SER A 88 21.10 -3.82 3.22
N VAL A 89 20.03 -4.04 3.99
CA VAL A 89 19.79 -5.26 4.78
C VAL A 89 18.99 -6.34 4.03
N VAL A 90 18.62 -6.10 2.78
CA VAL A 90 17.83 -7.05 1.98
C VAL A 90 18.78 -7.99 1.22
N GLY A 91 18.52 -9.30 1.24
CA GLY A 91 19.31 -10.29 0.49
C GLY A 91 19.28 -10.04 -1.02
N CYS A 92 20.25 -10.59 -1.77
CA CYS A 92 20.39 -10.29 -3.20
C CYS A 92 19.18 -10.74 -4.03
N ASN A 93 18.64 -11.92 -3.76
CA ASN A 93 17.48 -12.43 -4.49
C ASN A 93 16.23 -11.59 -4.19
N ALA A 94 15.99 -11.24 -2.92
CA ALA A 94 14.88 -10.37 -2.54
C ALA A 94 15.05 -8.94 -3.12
N LYS A 95 16.28 -8.44 -3.26
CA LYS A 95 16.57 -7.17 -3.93
C LYS A 95 16.26 -7.20 -5.42
N GLU A 96 16.24 -8.34 -6.09
CA GLU A 96 15.90 -8.43 -7.51
C GLU A 96 14.38 -8.33 -7.76
N THR A 97 13.55 -8.69 -6.78
CA THR A 97 12.09 -8.69 -6.88
C THR A 97 11.37 -7.70 -5.96
N MET A 98 12.08 -7.03 -5.03
CA MET A 98 11.57 -5.94 -4.18
C MET A 98 10.72 -4.91 -4.94
N PRO A 99 9.44 -4.70 -4.61
CA PRO A 99 8.59 -3.72 -5.29
C PRO A 99 8.87 -2.29 -4.80
N SER A 100 8.29 -1.30 -5.49
CA SER A 100 8.14 0.03 -4.92
C SER A 100 7.06 0.00 -3.85
N ILE A 101 7.41 0.35 -2.60
CA ILE A 101 6.52 0.23 -1.45
C ILE A 101 5.94 1.60 -1.12
N GLN A 102 4.62 1.74 -1.27
CA GLN A 102 3.91 2.98 -1.01
C GLN A 102 2.68 2.78 -0.13
N GLN A 103 2.24 3.88 0.47
CA GLN A 103 0.98 3.97 1.21
C GLN A 103 0.10 5.02 0.53
N VAL A 104 -1.18 4.70 0.34
CA VAL A 104 -2.18 5.66 -0.11
C VAL A 104 -3.19 5.92 1.00
N PHE A 105 -3.47 7.19 1.25
CA PHE A 105 -4.46 7.65 2.21
C PHE A 105 -5.75 7.98 1.48
N VAL A 106 -6.86 7.44 1.95
CA VAL A 106 -8.15 7.58 1.29
C VAL A 106 -9.22 7.97 2.31
N ARG A 107 -9.98 9.02 2.00
CA ARG A 107 -11.13 9.47 2.80
C ARG A 107 -12.40 8.79 2.32
N VAL A 108 -13.15 8.25 3.26
CA VAL A 108 -14.48 7.68 3.07
C VAL A 108 -15.51 8.73 3.49
N VAL A 109 -16.32 9.19 2.53
CA VAL A 109 -17.22 10.34 2.75
C VAL A 109 -18.68 9.90 2.96
N LYS A 110 -19.05 8.72 2.45
CA LYS A 110 -20.45 8.28 2.39
C LYS A 110 -20.92 7.55 3.65
N GLU A 111 -19.98 7.00 4.41
CA GLU A 111 -20.26 6.09 5.52
C GLU A 111 -19.80 6.72 6.84
N GLU A 112 -20.63 6.56 7.88
CA GLU A 112 -20.35 7.07 9.23
C GLU A 112 -20.06 5.94 10.22
N ASN A 113 -20.51 4.71 9.91
CA ASN A 113 -20.25 3.54 10.73
C ASN A 113 -18.93 2.89 10.31
N ILE A 114 -18.08 2.58 11.30
CA ILE A 114 -16.79 1.94 11.08
C ILE A 114 -16.90 0.60 10.34
N ASP A 115 -17.93 -0.20 10.60
CA ASP A 115 -18.11 -1.50 9.93
C ASP A 115 -18.41 -1.32 8.43
N ASP A 116 -19.16 -0.27 8.09
CA ASP A 116 -19.48 0.07 6.70
C ASP A 116 -18.27 0.66 5.98
N ILE A 117 -17.47 1.48 6.65
CA ILE A 117 -16.20 2.02 6.15
C ILE A 117 -15.22 0.86 5.84
N GLU A 118 -15.03 -0.07 6.77
CA GLU A 118 -14.17 -1.24 6.57
C GLU A 118 -14.67 -2.13 5.41
N ARG A 119 -15.99 -2.29 5.29
CA ARG A 119 -16.62 -3.03 4.18
C ARG A 119 -16.39 -2.33 2.84
N GLU A 120 -16.51 -1.02 2.77
CA GLU A 120 -16.28 -0.23 1.55
C GLU A 120 -14.80 -0.29 1.14
N LEU A 121 -13.87 -0.15 2.09
CA LEU A 121 -12.44 -0.31 1.85
C LEU A 121 -12.08 -1.73 1.37
N TYR A 122 -12.73 -2.75 1.92
CA TYR A 122 -12.58 -4.13 1.46
C TYR A 122 -13.04 -4.29 0.01
N ILE A 123 -14.22 -3.75 -0.35
CA ILE A 123 -14.74 -3.80 -1.72
C ILE A 123 -13.78 -3.09 -2.68
N CYS A 124 -13.33 -1.87 -2.33
CA CYS A 124 -12.35 -1.12 -3.11
C CYS A 124 -11.06 -1.93 -3.33
N ARG A 125 -10.56 -2.62 -2.28
CA ARG A 125 -9.39 -3.50 -2.40
C ARG A 125 -9.61 -4.58 -3.46
N LYS A 126 -10.75 -5.29 -3.42
CA LYS A 126 -11.10 -6.35 -4.37
C LYS A 126 -11.27 -5.83 -5.80
N LEU A 127 -11.88 -4.67 -5.97
CA LEU A 127 -12.05 -4.03 -7.27
C LEU A 127 -10.70 -3.62 -7.87
N ILE A 128 -9.80 -3.06 -7.05
CA ILE A 128 -8.45 -2.68 -7.50
C ILE A 128 -7.62 -3.92 -7.85
N GLU A 129 -7.67 -4.98 -7.05
CA GLU A 129 -7.03 -6.26 -7.38
C GLU A 129 -7.50 -6.80 -8.74
N ARG A 130 -8.82 -6.75 -8.99
CA ARG A 130 -9.42 -7.17 -10.27
C ARG A 130 -9.03 -6.26 -11.43
N GLY A 131 -9.02 -4.95 -11.21
CA GLY A 131 -8.60 -3.95 -12.20
C GLY A 131 -7.15 -4.19 -12.61
N ALA A 132 -6.24 -4.26 -11.62
CA ALA A 132 -4.82 -4.52 -11.85
C ALA A 132 -4.58 -5.84 -12.59
N SER A 133 -5.34 -6.90 -12.28
CA SER A 133 -5.21 -8.21 -12.95
C SER A 133 -5.60 -8.18 -14.43
N SER A 134 -6.31 -7.14 -14.87
CA SER A 134 -6.72 -6.95 -16.27
C SER A 134 -5.74 -6.10 -17.06
N GLU A 135 -4.72 -5.55 -16.40
CA GLU A 135 -3.71 -4.69 -17.01
C GLU A 135 -2.53 -5.48 -17.58
N SER A 136 -1.91 -4.94 -18.63
CA SER A 136 -0.80 -5.61 -19.33
C SER A 136 0.47 -5.80 -18.48
N TRP A 137 0.66 -4.98 -17.44
CA TRP A 137 1.79 -5.02 -16.51
C TRP A 137 1.56 -5.92 -15.29
N ALA A 138 0.42 -6.62 -15.19
CA ALA A 138 0.09 -7.45 -14.03
C ALA A 138 1.13 -8.53 -13.71
N SER A 139 1.90 -8.99 -14.71
CA SER A 139 2.95 -10.00 -14.55
C SER A 139 4.27 -9.46 -13.99
N GLU A 140 4.39 -8.14 -13.80
CA GLU A 140 5.61 -7.50 -13.27
C GLU A 140 5.57 -7.28 -11.74
N LEU A 141 4.49 -7.72 -11.10
CA LEU A 141 4.32 -7.78 -9.64
C LEU A 141 4.61 -9.19 -9.10
#